data_AF-A0A536PLF1-F1
#
_entry.id   AF-A0A536PLF1-F1
#
_cell.length_a   1.000
_cell.length_b   1.000
_cell.length_c   1.000
_cell.angle_alpha   90.00
_cell.angle_beta   90.00
_cell.angle_gamma   90.00
#
_symmetry.space_group_name_H-M   'P 1'
#
loop_
_entity.id
_entity.type
_entity.pdbx_description
1 polymer ?
#
loop_
_entity_poly.entity_id
_entity_poly.type
_entity_poly.pdbx_seq_one_letter_code
_entity_poly.pdbx_strand_id
1 'polypeptide(L)' 'MKTLPLSEAKATLSRLVDQVASRDEQIVITRNGKPVAMLVSPDEIEGWKATLEICDSAATER' A
#
# COMPACT_ATOMS: atom_id res chain seq x y z
N MET A 1 6.62 -6.69 -3.39
CA MET A 1 6.11 -5.51 -4.12
C MET A 1 5.94 -5.85 -5.60
N LYS A 2 4.73 -5.68 -6.11
CA LYS A 2 4.39 -5.85 -7.53
C LYS A 2 4.04 -4.50 -8.14
N THR A 3 4.36 -4.28 -9.42
CA THR A 3 3.99 -3.05 -10.14
C THR A 3 3.11 -3.39 -11.33
N LEU A 4 1.98 -2.69 -11.47
CA LEU A 4 0.98 -2.95 -12.50
C LEU A 4 0.55 -1.65 -13.20
N PRO A 5 0.20 -1.70 -14.50
CA PRO A 5 -0.47 -0.59 -15.16
C PRO A 5 -1.91 -0.41 -14.65
N LEU A 6 -2.41 0.82 -14.67
CA LEU A 6 -3.77 1.17 -14.24
C LEU A 6 -4.86 0.40 -15.00
N SER A 7 -4.63 0.09 -16.29
CA SER A 7 -5.56 -0.71 -17.09
C SER A 7 -5.71 -2.13 -16.54
N GLU A 8 -4.60 -2.78 -16.17
CA GLU A 8 -4.61 -4.12 -15.58
C GLU A 8 -5.19 -4.12 -14.17
N ALA A 9 -4.87 -3.10 -13.37
CA ALA A 9 -5.42 -2.93 -12.04
C ALA A 9 -6.95 -2.80 -12.08
N LYS A 10 -7.49 -2.01 -13.02
CA LYS A 10 -8.95 -1.89 -13.23
C LYS A 10 -9.59 -3.20 -13.65
N ALA A 11 -8.96 -3.94 -14.56
CA ALA A 11 -9.51 -5.19 -15.09
C ALA A 11 -9.53 -6.33 -14.05
N THR A 12 -8.66 -6.28 -13.03
CA THR A 12 -8.47 -7.38 -12.08
C THR A 12 -8.63 -6.97 -10.62
N LEU A 13 -9.30 -5.85 -10.34
CA LEU A 13 -9.31 -5.22 -9.02
C LEU A 13 -9.73 -6.16 -7.89
N SER A 14 -10.83 -6.91 -8.05
CA SER A 14 -11.31 -7.85 -7.01
C SER A 14 -10.23 -8.87 -6.63
N ARG A 15 -9.57 -9.48 -7.62
CA ARG A 15 -8.48 -10.44 -7.38
C ARG A 15 -7.29 -9.77 -6.67
N LEU A 16 -6.98 -8.53 -7.02
CA LEU A 16 -5.89 -7.78 -6.39
C LEU A 16 -6.23 -7.47 -4.93
N VAL A 17 -7.47 -7.09 -4.62
CA VAL A 17 -7.93 -6.85 -3.24
C VAL A 17 -7.83 -8.12 -2.41
N ASP A 18 -8.32 -9.26 -2.92
CA ASP A 18 -8.21 -10.55 -2.21
C ASP A 18 -6.75 -10.95 -1.95
N GLN A 19 -5.87 -10.70 -2.94
CA GLN A 19 -4.44 -10.99 -2.84
C GLN A 19 -3.76 -10.12 -1.77
N VAL A 20 -4.05 -8.82 -1.75
CA VAL A 20 -3.50 -7.89 -0.75
C VAL A 20 -4.01 -8.22 0.65
N ALA A 21 -5.31 -8.50 0.80
CA ALA A 21 -5.91 -8.82 2.09
C ALA A 21 -5.43 -10.15 2.70
N SER A 22 -5.01 -11.11 1.87
CA SER A 22 -4.61 -12.45 2.34
C SER A 22 -3.10 -12.65 2.48
N ARG A 23 -2.27 -11.82 1.86
CA ARG A 23 -0.82 -12.02 1.76
C ARG A 23 0.03 -10.83 2.20
N ASP A 24 -0.60 -9.76 2.70
CA ASP A 24 0.07 -8.49 2.99
C ASP A 24 0.98 -8.03 1.83
N GLU A 25 0.48 -8.20 0.61
CA GLU A 25 1.25 -7.89 -0.59
C GLU A 25 0.99 -6.45 -1.04
N GLN A 26 2.05 -5.66 -1.18
CA GLN A 26 1.98 -4.30 -1.70
C GLN A 26 2.01 -4.27 -3.23
N ILE A 27 1.07 -3.53 -3.82
CA ILE A 27 0.95 -3.39 -5.29
C ILE A 27 0.99 -1.91 -5.69
N VAL A 28 1.97 -1.52 -6.49
CA VAL A 28 2.10 -0.19 -7.08
C VAL A 28 1.34 -0.12 -8.40
N ILE A 29 0.46 0.86 -8.53
CA ILE A 29 -0.30 1.13 -9.75
C ILE A 29 0.36 2.29 -10.50
N THR A 30 0.56 2.09 -11.80
CA THR A 30 1.21 3.07 -12.69
C THR A 30 0.25 3.61 -13.75
N ARG A 31 0.47 4.85 -14.19
CA ARG A 31 -0.17 5.44 -15.36
C ARG A 31 0.93 5.92 -16.30
N ASN A 32 0.95 5.43 -17.54
CA ASN A 32 2.01 5.73 -18.52
C ASN A 32 3.42 5.43 -17.96
N GLY A 33 3.58 4.30 -17.27
CA GLY A 33 4.84 3.87 -16.63
C GLY A 33 5.22 4.61 -15.35
N LYS A 34 4.48 5.66 -14.95
CA LYS A 34 4.76 6.43 -13.73
C LYS A 34 3.90 5.92 -12.55
N PRO A 35 4.47 5.67 -11.37
CA PRO A 35 3.69 5.34 -10.17
C PRO A 35 2.68 6.45 -9.82
N VAL A 36 1.45 6.08 -9.50
CA VAL A 36 0.37 7.03 -9.17
C VAL A 36 -0.45 6.62 -7.94
N ALA A 37 -0.46 5.35 -7.57
CA ALA A 37 -1.19 4.84 -6.41
C ALA A 37 -0.56 3.52 -5.92
N MET A 38 -0.94 3.09 -4.72
CA MET A 38 -0.55 1.79 -4.16
C MET A 38 -1.77 1.15 -3.49
N LEU A 39 -1.89 -0.17 -3.62
CA LEU A 39 -2.84 -1.00 -2.89
C LEU A 39 -2.07 -1.79 -1.83
N VAL A 40 -2.57 -1.75 -0.60
CA VAL A 40 -1.98 -2.32 0.62
C VAL A 40 -3.11 -2.76 1.54
N SER A 41 -2.85 -3.69 2.47
CA SER A 41 -3.87 -4.14 3.41
C SER A 41 -4.16 -3.02 4.42
N PRO A 42 -5.38 -2.94 4.97
CA PRO A 42 -5.69 -1.98 6.04
C PRO A 42 -4.74 -2.10 7.23
N ASP A 43 -4.47 -3.35 7.65
CA ASP A 43 -3.59 -3.69 8.77
C ASP A 43 -2.16 -3.16 8.57
N GLU A 44 -1.63 -3.26 7.34
CA GLU A 44 -0.31 -2.74 7.00
C GLU A 44 -0.24 -1.20 7.14
N ILE A 45 -1.29 -0.50 6.72
CA ILE A 45 -1.40 0.95 6.89
C ILE A 45 -1.54 1.36 8.36
N GLU A 46 -2.29 0.59 9.15
CA GLU A 46 -2.40 0.83 10.59
C GLU A 46 -1.05 0.64 11.30
N GLY A 47 -0.31 -0.42 10.96
CA GLY A 47 1.04 -0.66 11.50
C GLY A 47 2.04 0.46 11.19
N TRP A 48 2.02 1.00 9.97
CA TRP A 48 2.87 2.15 9.61
C TRP A 48 2.49 3.41 10.37
N LYS A 49 1.18 3.69 10.52
CA LYS A 49 0.71 4.83 11.32
C LYS A 49 1.14 4.72 12.77
N ALA A 50 0.94 3.56 13.40
CA ALA A 50 1.38 3.33 14.78
C ALA A 50 2.90 3.53 14.94
N THR A 51 3.69 3.08 13.96
CA THR A 51 5.15 3.31 13.96
C THR A 51 5.50 4.80 13.88
N LEU A 52 4.82 5.56 13.01
CA LEU A 52 5.02 7.01 12.88
C LEU A 52 4.65 7.75 14.16
N GLU A 53 3.55 7.38 14.81
CA GLU A 53 3.12 7.98 16.09
C GLU A 53 4.17 7.78 17.19
N ILE A 54 4.75 6.59 17.30
CA ILE A 54 5.83 6.30 18.26
C ILE A 54 7.07 7.15 17.94
N CYS A 55 7.46 7.24 16.67
CA CYS A 55 8.63 7.99 16.25
C CYS A 55 8.48 9.50 16.49
N ASP A 56 7.29 10.06 16.26
CA ASP A 56 7.00 11.49 16.46
C ASP A 56 6.97 11.85 17.95
N SER A 57 6.40 10.96 18.76
CA SER A 57 6.41 11.08 20.22
C SER A 57 7.84 11.06 20.78
N ALA A 58 8.69 10.17 20.27
CA ALA A 58 10.09 10.06 20.69
C ALA A 58 10.98 11.24 20.26
N ALA A 59 10.58 12.00 19.24
CA ALA A 59 11.28 13.20 18.77
C ALA A 59 10.93 14.45 19.58
N THR A 60 9.72 14.51 20.15
CA THR A 60 9.22 15.66 20.91
C THR A 60 9.72 15.69 22.35
N GLU A 61 10.13 14.54 22.90
CA GLU A 61 10.67 14.42 24.27
C GLU A 61 12.20 14.62 24.36
N ARG A 62 12.87 15.11 23.31
CA ARG A 62 14.32 15.39 23.29
C ARG A 62 14.67 16.87 23.36
#